data_AF-A0A533T2F4-F1
#
_entry.id   AF-A0A533T2F4-F1
#
_cell.length_a   1.000
_cell.length_b   1.000
_cell.length_c   1.000
_cell.angle_alpha   90.00
_cell.angle_beta   90.00
_cell.angle_gamma   90.00
#
_symmetry.space_group_name_H-M   'P 1'
#
loop_
_entity.id
_entity.type
_entity.pdbx_description
1 polymer ?
#
loop_
_entity_poly.entity_id
_entity_poly.type
_entity_poly.pdbx_seq_one_letter_code
_entity_poly.pdbx_strand_id
1 'polypeptide(L)'
;MNKINSGKPWKTVILCSAMAEWNIPGYTLYSTTKTAIHRFADSYKFDNSNNNLMTVYPIATRTKFFEKAGGNSMPIPFPVQSPETVAKKIIKGVLEDKRKLYPARLFRSIVMINRILPIIKPLYQLHEQQKQKEWLKTNHSSRTP
;
A
#
# COMPACT_ATOMS: atom_id res chain seq x y z
N MET A 1 -12.35 14.49 -15.36
CA MET A 1 -13.38 13.81 -14.53
C MET A 1 -14.70 14.57 -14.50
N ASN A 2 -14.72 15.89 -14.23
CA ASN A 2 -15.98 16.67 -14.25
C ASN A 2 -16.77 16.57 -15.58
N LYS A 3 -16.08 16.60 -16.73
CA LYS A 3 -16.71 16.40 -18.05
C LYS A 3 -17.38 15.03 -18.22
N ILE A 4 -16.92 13.99 -17.52
CA ILE A 4 -17.43 12.62 -17.64
C ILE A 4 -18.65 12.40 -16.73
N ASN A 5 -18.71 13.11 -15.60
CA ASN A 5 -19.72 12.88 -14.57
C ASN A 5 -20.96 13.80 -14.71
N SER A 6 -21.06 14.60 -15.77
CA SER A 6 -22.24 15.42 -16.13
C SER A 6 -22.93 16.12 -14.94
N GLY A 7 -22.14 16.69 -14.02
CA GLY A 7 -22.65 17.41 -12.84
C GLY A 7 -23.10 16.54 -11.65
N LYS A 8 -23.04 15.21 -11.75
CA LYS A 8 -23.37 14.30 -10.64
C LYS A 8 -22.23 14.26 -9.60
N PRO A 9 -22.54 14.10 -8.29
CA PRO A 9 -21.52 13.85 -7.28
C PRO A 9 -20.70 12.61 -7.62
N TRP A 10 -19.38 12.71 -7.48
CA TRP A 10 -18.47 11.62 -7.80
C TRP A 10 -17.26 11.60 -6.87
N LYS A 11 -16.67 10.41 -6.73
CA LYS A 11 -15.43 10.20 -5.98
C LYS A 11 -14.47 9.35 -6.81
N THR A 12 -13.29 9.87 -7.11
CA THR A 12 -12.17 9.07 -7.63
C THR A 12 -11.46 8.42 -6.46
N VAL A 13 -11.24 7.11 -6.56
CA VAL A 13 -10.51 6.32 -5.57
C VAL A 13 -9.21 5.84 -6.18
N ILE A 14 -8.08 6.28 -5.62
CA ILE A 14 -6.75 5.84 -6.05
C ILE A 14 -6.21 4.79 -5.07
N LEU A 15 -5.93 3.60 -5.59
CA LEU A 15 -5.24 2.54 -4.84
C LEU A 15 -3.73 2.76 -4.88
N CYS A 16 -3.23 3.38 -3.80
CA CYS A 16 -1.81 3.57 -3.56
C CYS A 16 -1.23 2.27 -2.95
N SER A 17 -0.65 2.34 -1.76
CA SER A 17 -0.21 1.22 -0.92
C SER A 17 0.39 1.77 0.37
N ALA A 18 0.38 1.00 1.44
CA ALA A 18 1.25 1.22 2.60
C ALA A 18 2.73 1.36 2.21
N MET A 19 3.16 0.68 1.14
CA MET A 19 4.53 0.74 0.60
C MET A 19 4.93 2.11 0.04
N ALA A 20 4.00 3.06 -0.10
CA ALA A 20 4.33 4.45 -0.43
C ALA A 20 4.93 5.23 0.75
N GLU A 21 4.71 4.76 1.98
CA GLU A 21 5.19 5.39 3.22
C GLU A 21 6.13 4.44 4.00
N TRP A 22 5.96 3.13 3.81
CA TRP A 22 6.62 2.07 4.56
C TRP A 22 7.33 1.06 3.65
N ASN A 23 8.44 1.51 3.06
CA ASN A 23 9.22 0.70 2.13
C ASN A 23 9.93 -0.45 2.87
N ILE A 24 9.97 -1.62 2.22
CA ILE A 24 10.70 -2.80 2.72
C ILE A 24 11.60 -3.39 1.62
N PRO A 25 12.62 -4.19 2.01
CA PRO A 25 13.47 -4.90 1.07
C PRO A 25 12.66 -5.79 0.10
N GLY A 26 13.12 -5.90 -1.15
CA GLY A 26 12.44 -6.70 -2.19
C GLY A 26 11.29 -6.00 -2.91
N TYR A 27 10.88 -4.81 -2.45
CA TYR A 27 9.78 -4.05 -3.04
C TYR A 27 10.21 -2.70 -3.59
N THR A 28 11.49 -2.46 -3.90
CA THR A 28 11.99 -1.14 -4.33
C THR A 28 11.20 -0.59 -5.53
N LEU A 29 11.13 -1.35 -6.63
CA LEU A 29 10.42 -0.92 -7.84
C LEU A 29 8.93 -0.63 -7.54
N TYR A 30 8.26 -1.57 -6.86
CA TYR A 30 6.86 -1.41 -6.46
C TYR A 30 6.65 -0.17 -5.57
N SER A 31 7.48 0.01 -4.55
CA SER A 31 7.40 1.13 -3.59
C SER A 31 7.61 2.47 -4.28
N THR A 32 8.54 2.54 -5.25
CA THR A 32 8.75 3.74 -6.08
C THR A 32 7.47 4.11 -6.83
N THR A 33 6.81 3.16 -7.51
CA THR A 33 5.55 3.45 -8.22
C THR A 33 4.44 3.92 -7.28
N LYS A 34 4.31 3.30 -6.11
CA LYS A 34 3.29 3.68 -5.13
C LYS A 34 3.59 5.03 -4.49
N THR A 35 4.86 5.35 -4.27
CA THR A 35 5.31 6.67 -3.81
C THR A 35 5.00 7.75 -4.86
N ALA A 36 5.25 7.49 -6.14
CA ALA A 36 4.88 8.41 -7.22
C ALA A 36 3.37 8.70 -7.23
N ILE A 37 2.54 7.66 -7.12
CA ILE A 37 1.08 7.79 -6.99
C ILE A 37 0.70 8.60 -5.75
N HIS A 38 1.35 8.34 -4.62
CA HIS A 38 1.10 9.07 -3.38
C HIS A 38 1.39 10.57 -3.54
N ARG A 39 2.55 10.92 -4.11
CA ARG A 39 2.95 12.31 -4.36
C ARG A 39 2.05 13.01 -5.37
N PHE A 40 1.66 12.30 -6.43
CA PHE A 40 0.66 12.78 -7.37
C PHE A 40 -0.66 13.11 -6.65
N ALA A 41 -1.20 12.18 -5.86
CA ALA A 41 -2.46 12.36 -5.16
C ALA A 41 -2.40 13.43 -4.06
N ASP A 42 -1.24 13.66 -3.47
CA ASP A 42 -1.02 14.72 -2.48
C ASP A 42 -0.98 16.10 -3.16
N SER A 43 -0.26 16.21 -4.28
CA SER A 43 -0.15 17.47 -5.06
C SER A 43 -1.47 17.84 -5.74
N TYR A 44 -2.15 16.87 -6.35
CA TYR A 44 -3.44 17.08 -7.03
C TYR A 44 -4.54 17.62 -6.11
N LYS A 45 -4.45 17.38 -4.80
CA LYS A 45 -5.40 17.91 -3.81
C LYS A 45 -5.28 19.41 -3.59
N PHE A 46 -4.15 20.01 -3.94
CA PHE A 46 -3.96 21.45 -3.92
C PHE A 46 -4.45 22.07 -5.23
N ASP A 47 -4.24 21.39 -6.35
CA ASP A 47 -4.75 21.82 -7.67
C ASP A 47 -6.28 21.70 -7.79
N ASN A 48 -6.91 20.82 -6.99
CA ASN A 48 -8.35 20.58 -7.01
C ASN A 48 -8.94 20.79 -5.60
N SER A 49 -9.65 21.91 -5.41
CA SER A 49 -10.27 22.28 -4.12
C SER A 49 -11.42 21.35 -3.70
N ASN A 50 -11.91 20.50 -4.60
CA ASN A 50 -13.02 19.60 -4.31
C ASN A 50 -12.54 18.33 -3.60
N ASN A 51 -13.31 17.85 -2.62
CA ASN A 51 -13.02 16.61 -1.87
C ASN A 51 -13.27 15.32 -2.69
N ASN A 52 -13.26 15.39 -4.01
CA ASN A 52 -13.60 14.28 -4.91
C ASN A 52 -12.52 13.18 -5.03
N LEU A 53 -11.36 13.33 -4.39
CA LEU A 53 -10.27 12.34 -4.43
C LEU A 53 -10.07 11.66 -3.07
N MET A 54 -10.21 10.33 -3.05
CA MET A 54 -9.81 9.47 -1.93
C MET A 54 -8.56 8.66 -2.29
N THR A 55 -7.52 8.75 -1.46
CA THR A 55 -6.32 7.90 -1.57
C THR A 55 -6.38 6.76 -0.55
N VAL A 56 -6.17 5.53 -0.99
CA VAL A 56 -6.24 4.33 -0.15
C VAL A 56 -4.87 3.70 0.02
N TYR A 57 -4.54 3.31 1.26
CA TYR A 57 -3.24 2.72 1.65
C TYR A 57 -3.42 1.32 2.27
N PRO A 58 -3.76 0.28 1.48
CA PRO A 58 -3.80 -1.09 2.00
C PRO A 58 -2.40 -1.58 2.38
N ILE A 59 -2.31 -2.41 3.43
CA ILE A 59 -1.12 -3.24 3.67
C ILE A 59 -1.21 -4.53 2.83
N ALA A 60 -0.33 -5.50 3.07
CA ALA A 60 -0.39 -6.80 2.41
C ALA A 60 -1.81 -7.37 2.46
N THR A 61 -2.36 -7.68 1.29
CA THR A 61 -3.74 -8.17 1.14
C THR A 61 -3.66 -9.55 0.50
N ARG A 62 -4.38 -10.54 1.05
CA ARG A 62 -4.33 -11.94 0.62
C ARG A 62 -5.04 -12.12 -0.73
N THR A 63 -4.40 -11.68 -1.81
CA THR A 63 -4.82 -11.87 -3.20
C THR A 63 -3.76 -12.67 -3.95
N LYS A 64 -4.04 -13.03 -5.21
CA LYS A 64 -3.05 -13.65 -6.12
C LYS A 64 -1.90 -12.72 -6.53
N PHE A 65 -1.80 -11.51 -5.96
CA PHE A 65 -0.74 -10.56 -6.28
C PHE A 65 0.65 -11.13 -5.99
N PHE A 66 0.86 -11.67 -4.79
CA PHE A 66 2.18 -12.18 -4.38
C PHE A 66 2.58 -13.44 -5.16
N GLU A 67 1.62 -14.35 -5.38
CA GLU A 67 1.79 -15.52 -6.24
C GLU A 67 2.24 -15.12 -7.66
N LYS A 68 1.59 -14.13 -8.27
CA LYS A 68 1.96 -13.65 -9.60
C LYS A 68 3.30 -12.90 -9.62
N ALA A 69 3.65 -12.22 -8.53
CA ALA A 69 4.86 -11.41 -8.47
C ALA A 69 6.13 -12.22 -8.20
N GLY A 70 6.03 -13.31 -7.43
CA GLY A 70 7.21 -14.08 -6.99
C GLY A 70 6.96 -15.57 -6.77
N GLY A 71 5.83 -16.12 -7.25
CA GLY A 71 5.45 -17.52 -7.06
C GLY A 71 4.86 -17.81 -5.68
N ASN A 72 4.46 -19.07 -5.46
CA ASN A 72 3.81 -19.53 -4.22
C ASN A 72 4.70 -19.43 -2.98
N SER A 73 6.02 -19.35 -3.15
CA SER A 73 6.99 -19.25 -2.06
C SER A 73 7.32 -17.81 -1.66
N MET A 74 6.81 -16.79 -2.37
CA MET A 74 7.13 -15.39 -2.10
C MET A 74 6.77 -15.01 -0.66
N PRO A 75 7.71 -14.46 0.14
CA PRO A 75 7.40 -14.03 1.49
C PRO A 75 6.42 -12.86 1.45
N ILE A 76 5.29 -13.02 2.15
CA ILE A 76 4.27 -11.97 2.25
C ILE A 76 4.59 -11.10 3.48
N PRO A 77 4.68 -9.77 3.32
CA PRO A 77 4.93 -8.86 4.43
C PRO A 77 3.84 -8.95 5.49
N PHE A 78 4.23 -9.09 6.75
CA PHE A 78 3.28 -9.08 7.87
C PHE A 78 2.97 -7.63 8.29
N PRO A 79 1.72 -7.28 8.67
CA PRO A 79 0.54 -8.13 8.73
C PRO A 79 -0.25 -8.19 7.41
N VAL A 80 -1.11 -9.22 7.29
CA VAL A 80 -1.92 -9.48 6.09
C VAL A 80 -3.42 -9.22 6.37
N GLN A 81 -4.12 -8.65 5.39
CA GLN A 81 -5.57 -8.40 5.42
C GLN A 81 -6.32 -9.28 4.42
N SER A 82 -7.61 -9.52 4.67
CA SER A 82 -8.50 -10.13 3.68
C SER A 82 -8.94 -9.09 2.63
N PRO A 83 -9.10 -9.49 1.35
CA PRO A 83 -9.60 -8.62 0.28
C PRO A 83 -10.97 -8.03 0.61
N GLU A 84 -11.87 -8.81 1.21
CA GLU A 84 -13.23 -8.42 1.58
C GLU A 84 -13.18 -7.31 2.63
N THR A 85 -12.27 -7.41 3.60
CA THR A 85 -12.07 -6.38 4.62
C THR A 85 -11.58 -5.07 4.00
N VAL A 86 -10.66 -5.15 3.04
CA VAL A 86 -10.16 -3.97 2.32
C VAL A 86 -11.27 -3.33 1.49
N ALA A 87 -12.01 -4.14 0.71
CA ALA A 87 -13.12 -3.68 -0.12
C ALA A 87 -14.22 -3.01 0.71
N LYS A 88 -14.69 -3.65 1.79
CA LYS A 88 -15.69 -3.09 2.71
C LYS A 88 -15.25 -1.73 3.28
N LYS A 89 -13.98 -1.60 3.66
CA LYS A 89 -13.44 -0.34 4.18
C LYS A 89 -13.32 0.74 3.10
N ILE A 90 -13.02 0.37 1.86
CA ILE A 90 -13.02 1.31 0.72
C ILE A 90 -14.42 1.86 0.49
N ILE A 91 -15.43 0.99 0.36
CA ILE A 91 -16.82 1.42 0.16
C ILE A 91 -17.29 2.31 1.30
N LYS A 92 -17.05 1.90 2.55
CA LYS A 92 -17.35 2.74 3.72
C LYS A 92 -16.63 4.10 3.67
N GLY A 93 -15.37 4.13 3.22
CA GLY A 93 -14.62 5.38 3.06
C GLY A 93 -15.18 6.31 1.99
N VAL A 94 -15.72 5.75 0.89
CA VAL A 94 -16.44 6.54 -0.14
C VAL A 94 -17.70 7.15 0.46
N LEU A 95 -18.51 6.34 1.16
CA LEU A 95 -19.77 6.79 1.78
C LEU A 95 -19.55 7.86 2.86
N GLU A 96 -18.43 7.78 3.59
CA GLU A 96 -18.01 8.74 4.62
C GLU A 96 -17.20 9.93 4.04
N ASP A 97 -17.20 10.12 2.72
CA ASP A 97 -16.50 11.20 1.99
C ASP A 97 -14.99 11.34 2.30
N LYS A 98 -14.31 10.26 2.68
CA LYS A 98 -12.90 10.34 3.12
C LYS A 98 -11.95 10.80 2.00
N ARG A 99 -10.93 11.56 2.39
CA ARG A 99 -9.81 11.96 1.50
C ARG A 99 -8.59 11.02 1.57
N LYS A 100 -8.37 10.39 2.73
CA LYS A 100 -7.31 9.39 2.96
C LYS A 100 -7.90 8.22 3.75
N LEU A 101 -7.64 6.99 3.31
CA LEU A 101 -8.15 5.78 3.93
C LEU A 101 -7.02 4.79 4.16
N TYR A 102 -6.87 4.36 5.41
CA TYR A 102 -6.00 3.26 5.82
C TYR A 102 -6.88 2.08 6.26
N PRO A 103 -7.02 1.02 5.45
CA PRO A 103 -7.81 -0.14 5.83
C PRO A 103 -7.32 -0.76 7.16
N ALA A 104 -6.01 -0.84 7.38
CA ALA A 104 -5.44 -1.18 8.68
C ALA A 104 -5.22 0.09 9.52
N ARG A 105 -6.09 0.35 10.51
CA ARG A 105 -5.94 1.52 11.41
C ARG A 105 -4.63 1.49 12.20
N LEU A 106 -4.23 0.30 12.65
CA LEU A 106 -2.96 0.11 13.36
C LEU A 106 -1.75 0.56 12.53
N PHE A 107 -1.77 0.29 11.22
CA PHE A 107 -0.70 0.74 10.33
C PHE A 107 -0.58 2.26 10.29
N ARG A 108 -1.70 2.99 10.25
CA ARG A 108 -1.70 4.46 10.32
C ARG A 108 -1.03 4.96 11.61
N SER A 109 -1.36 4.33 12.74
CA SER A 109 -0.76 4.67 14.04
C SER A 109 0.74 4.38 14.06
N ILE A 110 1.17 3.22 13.56
CA ILE A 110 2.59 2.84 13.50
C ILE A 110 3.37 3.81 12.63
N VAL A 111 2.86 4.19 11.45
CA VAL A 111 3.50 5.17 10.57
C VAL A 111 3.64 6.53 11.27
N MET A 112 2.62 6.95 12.02
CA MET A 112 2.65 8.20 12.77
C MET A 112 3.66 8.14 13.93
N ILE A 113 3.67 7.06 14.71
CA ILE A 113 4.62 6.86 15.83
C ILE A 113 6.05 6.80 15.31
N ASN A 114 6.30 6.11 14.20
CA ASN A 114 7.64 6.00 13.62
C ASN A 114 8.20 7.35 13.15
N ARG A 115 7.38 8.38 12.95
CA ARG A 115 7.87 9.74 12.69
C ARG A 115 8.50 10.38 13.93
N ILE A 116 8.12 9.93 15.12
CA ILE A 116 8.62 10.43 16.42
C ILE A 116 9.75 9.52 16.93
N LEU A 117 9.53 8.20 16.85
CA LEU A 117 10.49 7.18 17.28
C LEU A 117 10.88 6.30 16.07
N PRO A 118 11.88 6.68 15.27
CA PRO A 118 12.23 6.03 14.01
C PRO A 118 12.98 4.70 14.19
N ILE A 119 12.69 3.96 15.26
CA ILE A 119 13.32 2.67 15.60
C ILE A 119 12.47 1.50 15.07
N ILE A 120 11.15 1.69 14.98
CA ILE A 120 10.21 0.62 14.59
C ILE A 120 10.47 0.17 13.15
N LYS A 121 10.63 1.13 12.23
CA LYS A 121 10.82 0.85 10.80
C LYS A 121 12.13 0.10 10.50
N PRO A 122 13.31 0.51 11.00
CA PRO A 122 14.55 -0.24 10.80
C PRO A 122 14.46 -1.69 11.32
N LEU A 123 13.91 -1.91 12.52
CA LEU A 123 13.77 -3.25 13.07
C LEU A 123 12.90 -4.15 12.19
N TYR A 124 11.76 -3.62 11.73
CA TYR A 124 10.89 -4.33 10.80
C TYR A 124 11.56 -4.58 9.44
N GLN A 125 12.32 -3.62 8.92
CA GLN A 125 13.06 -3.78 7.66
C GLN A 125 14.14 -4.85 7.76
N LEU A 126 14.83 -4.97 8.89
CA LEU A 126 15.80 -6.03 9.14
C LEU A 126 15.13 -7.40 9.13
N HIS A 127 13.98 -7.54 9.80
CA HIS A 127 13.17 -8.77 9.79
C HIS A 127 12.74 -9.17 8.38
N GLU A 128 12.19 -8.23 7.60
CA GLU A 128 11.79 -8.50 6.21
C GLU A 128 13.02 -8.75 5.31
N GLN A 129 14.18 -8.15 5.59
CA GLN A 129 15.43 -8.43 4.87
C GLN A 129 15.88 -9.88 5.06
N GLN A 130 15.77 -10.42 6.28
CA GLN A 130 16.13 -11.80 6.56
C GLN A 130 15.24 -12.76 5.76
N LYS A 131 13.91 -12.57 5.79
CA LYS A 131 12.96 -13.34 4.98
C LYS A 131 13.28 -13.29 3.49
N GLN A 132 13.60 -12.09 2.98
CA GLN A 132 13.94 -11.93 1.57
C GLN A 132 15.22 -12.69 1.22
N LYS A 133 16.25 -12.61 2.06
CA LYS A 133 17.52 -13.34 1.86
C LYS A 133 17.31 -14.84 1.86
N GLU A 134 16.50 -15.36 2.78
CA GLU A 134 16.15 -16.78 2.84
C GLU A 134 15.42 -17.23 1.57
N TRP A 135 14.40 -16.48 1.15
CA TRP A 135 13.67 -16.76 -0.08
C TRP A 135 14.58 -16.73 -1.32
N LEU A 136 15.48 -15.76 -1.42
CA LEU A 136 16.44 -15.68 -2.53
C LEU A 136 17.39 -16.89 -2.55
N LYS A 137 17.88 -17.33 -1.38
CA LYS A 137 18.72 -18.53 -1.28
C LYS A 137 18.00 -19.75 -1.83
N THR A 138 16.77 -20.02 -1.36
CA THR A 138 15.97 -21.18 -1.80
C THR A 138 15.60 -21.13 -3.28
N ASN A 139 15.42 -19.94 -3.87
CA ASN A 139 15.07 -19.80 -5.29
C ASN A 139 16.27 -19.63 -6.24
N HIS A 140 17.48 -19.35 -5.73
CA HIS A 140 18.70 -19.34 -6.54
C HIS A 140 19.35 -20.73 -6.59
N SER A 141 19.25 -21.55 -5.55
CA SER A 141 19.70 -22.95 -5.59
C SER A 141 18.83 -23.86 -6.46
N SER A 142 17.67 -23.40 -6.94
CA SER A 142 16.83 -24.06 -7.94
C SER A 142 17.01 -23.52 -9.37
N ARG A 143 17.96 -22.60 -9.58
CA ARG A 143 18.29 -21.98 -10.88
C ARG A 143 19.74 -22.20 -11.31
N THR A 144 20.46 -23.14 -10.70
CA THR A 144 21.72 -23.64 -11.27
C THR A 144 21.40 -24.53 -12.48
N PRO A 145 21.94 -24.23 -13.67
CA PRO A 145 21.79 -25.10 -14.85
C PRO A 145 22.40 -26.48 -14.63
#